data_AF-A0A6G0VYA8-F1
#
_entry.id   AF-A0A6G0VYA8-F1
#
_cell.length_a   1.000
_cell.length_b   1.000
_cell.length_c   1.000
_cell.angle_alpha   90.00
_cell.angle_beta   90.00
_cell.angle_gamma   90.00
#
_symmetry.space_group_name_H-M   'P 1'
#
loop_
_entity.id
_entity.type
_entity.pdbx_description
1 polymer ?
#
loop_
_entity_poly.entity_id
_entity_poly.type
_entity_poly.pdbx_seq_one_letter_code
_entity_poly.pdbx_strand_id
1 'polypeptide(L)'
;MSIKSTEKITFDIGIHHIDFRTTIFSNGTIRFNVENSIGSLLGFEKKIMNHACNSLMVIYHKKVTNLNSINSIKIMCNKAQGSFNNHMSSHSIYEFSPSENIGSKLIQTPNNLIYYKLNKTNIDSITIQLVYQDHNPINNLGEKLIIDLHIKRLKFNISPLHKINLASHMLKALPVIAEIHKTGLTVVATICDQGRPNEGAIQILKNDIRSYYIKNNLPYKDDFYEIEVRRENGNIERLPIVHLFDVPHLMKCTRNNLLAKNLNFVTENTPKIAKWDHLVELYQADSKIEDCKMLPRFTDCHVMPDKISKMKVRYSTQVFSQRVSAIMSFLACFQTLSKHLESKGIKSFLPRHLNQDSFESLFGDARNFSCQNPTCSLFISSYKTSCLKQLCSTNTSSDFDLLKAREYKPSRPSLKYPATSFRILVHNIIDLINKSLPSVSHHPNIKSFLLNKIMSNFD
;
A
#
# COMPACT_ATOMS: atom_id res chain seq x y z
N MET A 1 -88.08 -5.24 45.28
CA MET A 1 -88.59 -4.13 46.11
C MET A 1 -88.07 -2.83 45.50
N SER A 2 -88.98 -1.95 45.06
CA SER A 2 -88.69 -0.53 44.77
C SER A 2 -88.31 0.17 46.11
N ILE A 3 -87.53 1.25 46.26
CA ILE A 3 -87.10 2.37 45.42
C ILE A 3 -85.94 3.11 46.16
N LYS A 4 -85.04 3.75 45.39
CA LYS A 4 -84.22 4.97 45.61
C LYS A 4 -83.25 5.12 46.80
N SER A 5 -81.97 5.24 46.43
CA SER A 5 -81.02 6.30 46.81
C SER A 5 -79.86 6.25 45.79
N THR A 6 -79.86 7.00 44.69
CA THR A 6 -79.36 8.39 44.46
C THR A 6 -77.84 8.62 44.51
N GLU A 7 -77.01 7.63 44.16
CA GLU A 7 -75.67 7.91 43.60
C GLU A 7 -75.39 6.97 42.41
N LYS A 8 -75.01 7.54 41.26
CA LYS A 8 -74.65 6.76 40.06
C LYS A 8 -73.27 6.17 40.32
N ILE A 9 -73.15 4.85 40.46
CA ILE A 9 -71.85 4.22 40.68
C ILE A 9 -70.97 4.48 39.45
N THR A 10 -69.85 5.16 39.63
CA THR A 10 -68.82 5.39 38.61
C THR A 10 -67.65 4.49 38.94
N PHE A 11 -67.24 3.66 37.99
CA PHE A 11 -66.13 2.73 38.12
C PHE A 11 -65.21 2.89 36.90
N ASP A 12 -63.92 3.12 37.14
CA ASP A 12 -62.92 3.23 36.08
C ASP A 12 -61.59 2.58 36.51
N ILE A 13 -60.87 2.02 35.55
CA ILE A 13 -59.59 1.36 35.77
C ILE A 13 -58.56 1.98 34.81
N GLY A 14 -57.54 2.60 35.39
CA GLY A 14 -56.43 3.18 34.64
C GLY A 14 -55.11 2.44 34.91
N ILE A 15 -54.26 2.34 33.89
CA ILE A 15 -52.90 1.81 34.04
C ILE A 15 -51.92 2.97 33.86
N HIS A 16 -51.00 3.14 34.81
CA HIS A 16 -50.01 4.21 34.71
C HIS A 16 -48.98 3.89 33.60
N HIS A 17 -48.83 4.79 32.64
CA HIS A 17 -48.09 4.56 31.39
C HIS A 17 -46.56 4.40 31.55
N ILE A 18 -46.00 4.69 32.73
CA ILE A 18 -44.55 4.61 33.00
C ILE A 18 -44.17 3.35 33.79
N ASP A 19 -45.02 2.90 34.71
CA ASP A 19 -44.68 1.81 35.65
C ASP A 19 -45.76 0.73 35.76
N PHE A 20 -46.78 0.79 34.89
CA PHE A 20 -47.82 -0.22 34.70
C PHE A 20 -48.63 -0.55 35.97
N ARG A 21 -48.66 0.38 36.93
CA ARG A 21 -49.48 0.23 38.13
C ARG A 21 -50.96 0.41 37.80
N THR A 22 -51.78 -0.53 38.25
CA THR A 22 -53.25 -0.48 38.11
C THR A 22 -53.84 0.47 39.15
N THR A 23 -54.64 1.42 38.70
CA THR A 23 -55.41 2.36 39.53
C THR A 23 -56.90 2.11 39.31
N ILE A 24 -57.68 2.13 40.39
CA ILE A 24 -59.13 1.94 40.32
C ILE A 24 -59.80 3.14 40.95
N PHE A 25 -60.70 3.76 40.20
CA PHE A 25 -61.57 4.83 40.65
C PHE A 25 -62.97 4.27 40.85
N SER A 26 -63.50 4.38 42.07
CA SER A 26 -64.87 4.00 42.37
C SER A 26 -65.44 4.90 43.45
N ASN A 27 -66.66 5.35 43.25
CA ASN A 27 -67.44 6.01 44.30
C ASN A 27 -68.21 5.02 45.19
N GLY A 28 -68.24 3.73 44.83
CA GLY A 28 -68.78 2.64 45.66
C GLY A 28 -67.70 1.82 46.38
N THR A 29 -68.09 1.13 47.45
CA THR A 29 -67.24 0.18 48.18
C THR A 29 -66.84 -1.01 47.31
N ILE A 30 -65.53 -1.30 47.22
CA ILE A 30 -64.99 -2.47 46.49
C ILE A 30 -64.50 -3.53 47.48
N ARG A 31 -64.89 -4.80 47.26
CA ARG A 31 -64.49 -5.94 48.09
C ARG A 31 -63.64 -6.92 47.28
N PHE A 32 -62.33 -6.97 47.54
CA PHE A 32 -61.43 -7.96 46.92
C PHE A 32 -61.24 -9.23 47.75
N ASN A 33 -61.84 -9.31 48.93
CA ASN A 33 -61.72 -10.45 49.86
C ASN A 33 -62.74 -11.58 49.63
N VAL A 34 -63.42 -11.58 48.49
CA VAL A 34 -64.37 -12.63 48.10
C VAL A 34 -63.69 -13.71 47.25
N GLU A 35 -64.22 -14.94 47.27
CA GLU A 35 -63.73 -16.01 46.38
C GLU A 35 -63.92 -15.65 44.90
N ASN A 36 -62.97 -16.07 44.05
CA ASN A 36 -62.91 -15.75 42.61
C ASN A 36 -62.92 -14.25 42.26
N SER A 37 -62.42 -13.41 43.17
CA SER A 37 -62.19 -11.98 42.94
C SER A 37 -61.12 -11.74 41.86
N ILE A 38 -61.37 -10.80 40.93
CA ILE A 38 -60.39 -10.32 39.95
C ILE A 38 -59.22 -9.52 40.58
N GLY A 39 -59.29 -9.24 41.88
CA GLY A 39 -58.29 -8.47 42.62
C GLY A 39 -56.89 -9.05 42.50
N SER A 40 -56.72 -10.38 42.60
CA SER A 40 -55.39 -10.99 42.45
C SER A 40 -54.83 -10.88 41.03
N LEU A 41 -55.69 -10.87 40.00
CA LEU A 41 -55.27 -10.69 38.61
C LEU A 41 -54.79 -9.26 38.37
N LEU A 42 -55.43 -8.27 39.00
CA LEU A 42 -55.08 -6.85 38.89
C LEU A 42 -54.01 -6.40 39.90
N GLY A 43 -53.48 -7.30 40.73
CA GLY A 43 -52.39 -7.04 41.68
C GLY A 43 -52.82 -6.46 43.04
N PHE A 44 -54.10 -6.56 43.41
CA PHE A 44 -54.64 -6.07 44.69
C PHE A 44 -54.69 -7.15 45.77
N GLU A 45 -54.37 -6.76 47.02
CA GLU A 45 -54.53 -7.61 48.20
C GLU A 45 -56.01 -7.89 48.51
N LYS A 46 -56.30 -9.04 49.13
CA LYS A 46 -57.66 -9.45 49.53
C LYS A 46 -58.18 -8.63 50.71
N LYS A 47 -58.64 -7.39 50.45
CA LYS A 47 -59.22 -6.49 51.45
C LYS A 47 -60.50 -5.80 50.97
N ILE A 48 -61.26 -5.24 51.91
CA ILE A 48 -62.44 -4.40 51.65
C ILE A 48 -61.99 -2.93 51.67
N MET A 49 -62.36 -2.17 50.65
CA MET A 49 -62.08 -0.74 50.55
C MET A 49 -63.37 0.06 50.72
N ASN A 50 -63.49 0.76 51.86
CA ASN A 50 -64.66 1.58 52.21
C ASN A 50 -64.41 3.07 51.95
N HIS A 51 -65.47 3.79 51.61
CA HIS A 51 -65.48 5.21 51.26
C HIS A 51 -65.34 6.09 52.51
N ALA A 52 -64.30 6.92 52.58
CA ALA A 52 -64.24 8.05 53.52
C ALA A 52 -63.43 9.20 52.89
N CYS A 53 -64.15 10.25 52.49
CA CYS A 53 -63.69 11.55 51.98
C CYS A 53 -63.15 11.64 50.54
N ASN A 54 -63.65 12.66 49.83
CA ASN A 54 -63.38 13.14 48.46
C ASN A 54 -61.89 13.42 48.15
N SER A 55 -61.05 12.40 48.18
CA SER A 55 -59.62 12.52 47.87
C SER A 55 -59.10 11.23 47.26
N LEU A 56 -58.38 11.39 46.14
CA LEU A 56 -57.60 10.37 45.44
C LEU A 56 -57.02 9.33 46.41
N MET A 57 -57.44 8.07 46.27
CA MET A 57 -56.85 6.96 47.02
C MET A 57 -55.96 6.14 46.08
N VAL A 58 -54.69 6.51 46.01
CA VAL A 58 -53.62 5.74 45.34
C VAL A 58 -53.03 4.77 46.36
N ILE A 59 -53.19 3.46 46.16
CA ILE A 59 -52.57 2.44 47.02
C ILE A 59 -51.41 1.79 46.27
N TYR A 60 -50.22 1.82 46.89
CA TYR A 60 -48.97 1.29 46.36
C TYR A 60 -48.84 -0.22 46.61
N HIS A 61 -48.31 -0.96 45.63
CA HIS A 61 -47.69 -2.26 45.90
C HIS A 61 -46.20 -2.04 46.21
N LYS A 62 -45.75 -2.53 47.37
CA LYS A 62 -44.38 -2.41 47.89
C LYS A 62 -43.48 -3.52 47.31
N LYS A 63 -43.41 -3.61 45.97
CA LYS A 63 -42.37 -4.40 45.28
C LYS A 63 -42.16 -3.92 43.84
N VAL A 64 -41.96 -2.61 43.70
CA VAL A 64 -41.33 -2.05 42.49
C VAL A 64 -39.84 -1.94 42.78
N THR A 65 -39.10 -3.00 42.50
CA THR A 65 -37.64 -2.88 42.34
C THR A 65 -37.37 -2.60 40.87
N ASN A 66 -37.09 -1.33 40.56
CA ASN A 66 -36.49 -0.81 39.32
C ASN A 66 -37.02 -1.37 38.00
N LEU A 67 -38.13 -0.81 37.50
CA LEU A 67 -38.66 -1.08 36.16
C LEU A 67 -37.92 -0.31 35.02
N ASN A 68 -36.82 0.38 35.32
CA ASN A 68 -36.06 1.19 34.36
C ASN A 68 -34.58 0.80 34.21
N SER A 69 -34.16 -0.41 34.61
CA SER A 69 -32.73 -0.73 34.70
C SER A 69 -32.21 -1.82 33.76
N ILE A 70 -32.98 -2.29 32.77
CA ILE A 70 -32.50 -3.33 31.85
C ILE A 70 -32.12 -2.68 30.51
N ASN A 71 -30.85 -2.31 30.38
CA ASN A 71 -30.30 -1.77 29.15
C ASN A 71 -30.02 -2.87 28.12
N SER A 72 -29.76 -4.10 28.58
CA SER A 72 -29.50 -5.25 27.69
C SER A 72 -29.92 -6.60 28.25
N ILE A 73 -30.34 -7.47 27.34
CA ILE A 73 -30.62 -8.89 27.57
C ILE A 73 -29.53 -9.69 26.88
N LYS A 74 -28.91 -10.61 27.61
CA LYS A 74 -27.86 -11.51 27.11
C LYS A 74 -28.38 -12.94 27.04
N ILE A 75 -28.05 -13.62 25.94
CA ILE A 75 -28.29 -15.05 25.76
C ILE A 75 -26.99 -15.78 26.08
N MET A 76 -27.00 -16.56 27.17
CA MET A 76 -25.87 -17.35 27.64
C MET A 76 -26.01 -18.79 27.15
N CYS A 77 -24.93 -19.34 26.58
CA CYS A 77 -24.87 -20.74 26.14
C CYS A 77 -23.61 -21.42 26.69
N ASN A 78 -23.80 -22.44 27.53
CA ASN A 78 -22.70 -23.15 28.19
C ASN A 78 -21.71 -23.86 27.24
N LYS A 79 -22.04 -23.97 25.94
CA LYS A 79 -21.16 -24.57 24.93
C LYS A 79 -20.38 -23.56 24.10
N ALA A 80 -20.68 -22.27 24.19
CA ALA A 80 -19.99 -21.25 23.42
C ALA A 80 -18.66 -20.82 24.06
N GLN A 81 -17.62 -20.66 23.23
CA GLN A 81 -16.30 -20.17 23.60
C GLN A 81 -15.92 -18.97 22.71
N GLY A 82 -15.30 -17.96 23.31
CA GLY A 82 -14.77 -16.78 22.60
C GLY A 82 -15.51 -15.46 22.87
N SER A 83 -16.52 -15.48 23.74
CA SER A 83 -17.11 -14.26 24.28
C SER A 83 -16.28 -13.79 25.48
N PHE A 84 -16.13 -12.47 25.65
CA PHE A 84 -15.38 -11.87 26.74
C PHE A 84 -16.20 -10.76 27.39
N ASN A 85 -16.15 -10.69 28.70
CA ASN A 85 -16.71 -9.58 29.48
C ASN A 85 -15.62 -9.06 30.43
N ASN A 86 -15.23 -7.79 30.28
CA ASN A 86 -14.15 -7.16 31.07
C ASN A 86 -12.89 -8.03 31.16
N HIS A 87 -12.40 -8.53 30.02
CA HIS A 87 -11.23 -9.40 29.88
C HIS A 87 -11.35 -10.81 30.47
N MET A 88 -12.49 -11.19 31.05
CA MET A 88 -12.76 -12.55 31.47
C MET A 88 -13.55 -13.30 30.40
N SER A 89 -13.21 -14.58 30.20
CA SER A 89 -13.97 -15.47 29.30
C SER A 89 -15.43 -15.57 29.75
N SER A 90 -16.36 -15.47 28.81
CA SER A 90 -17.81 -15.55 29.02
C SER A 90 -18.47 -16.52 28.02
N HIS A 91 -19.75 -16.75 28.20
CA HIS A 91 -20.58 -17.68 27.43
C HIS A 91 -21.75 -16.97 26.72
N SER A 92 -21.73 -15.63 26.64
CA SER A 92 -22.75 -14.85 25.93
C SER A 92 -22.60 -15.02 24.42
N ILE A 93 -23.66 -15.46 23.74
CA ILE A 93 -23.71 -15.67 22.29
C ILE A 93 -24.46 -14.57 21.54
N TYR A 94 -25.28 -13.79 22.24
CA TYR A 94 -26.04 -12.70 21.65
C TYR A 94 -26.47 -11.73 22.75
N GLU A 95 -26.43 -10.43 22.45
CA GLU A 95 -26.87 -9.37 23.34
C GLU A 95 -27.70 -8.37 22.54
N PHE A 96 -28.84 -7.98 23.06
CA PHE A 96 -29.71 -6.99 22.44
C PHE A 96 -30.40 -6.14 23.52
N SER A 97 -30.77 -4.92 23.14
CA SER A 97 -31.59 -4.05 23.98
C SER A 97 -33.06 -4.24 23.60
N PRO A 98 -33.97 -4.46 24.58
CA PRO A 98 -35.39 -4.56 24.30
C PRO A 98 -35.90 -3.19 23.84
N SER A 99 -36.19 -3.04 22.54
CA SER A 99 -36.70 -1.79 21.96
C SER A 99 -38.21 -1.78 21.74
N GLU A 100 -38.89 -2.88 22.11
CA GLU A 100 -40.34 -3.02 21.95
C GLU A 100 -41.11 -2.60 23.21
N ASN A 101 -42.37 -2.21 23.01
CA ASN A 101 -43.25 -1.83 24.10
C ASN A 101 -43.53 -3.03 25.02
N ILE A 102 -43.49 -2.79 26.33
CA ILE A 102 -43.76 -3.80 27.35
C ILE A 102 -45.13 -4.44 27.11
N GLY A 103 -45.16 -5.78 27.00
CA GLY A 103 -46.36 -6.58 26.72
C GLY A 103 -46.50 -7.09 25.28
N SER A 104 -45.63 -6.67 24.35
CA SER A 104 -45.57 -7.27 23.00
C SER A 104 -44.75 -8.56 22.97
N LYS A 105 -45.00 -9.38 21.94
CA LYS A 105 -44.17 -10.55 21.63
C LYS A 105 -42.80 -10.07 21.12
N LEU A 106 -41.78 -10.26 21.94
CA LEU A 106 -40.39 -9.96 21.58
C LEU A 106 -39.86 -10.96 20.54
N ILE A 107 -39.52 -10.48 19.35
CA ILE A 107 -38.86 -11.28 18.31
C ILE A 107 -37.55 -10.61 17.95
N GLN A 108 -36.45 -11.34 18.12
CA GLN A 108 -35.11 -10.81 17.83
C GLN A 108 -34.34 -11.75 16.93
N THR A 109 -33.63 -11.16 15.97
CA THR A 109 -32.76 -11.88 15.04
C THR A 109 -31.48 -11.08 14.84
N PRO A 110 -30.29 -11.67 15.02
CA PRO A 110 -29.04 -10.98 14.76
C PRO A 110 -28.94 -10.57 13.28
N ASN A 111 -28.70 -9.28 13.01
CA ASN A 111 -28.48 -8.78 11.63
C ASN A 111 -27.27 -9.42 10.94
N ASN A 112 -26.23 -9.75 11.73
CA ASN A 112 -25.02 -10.44 11.26
C ASN A 112 -24.80 -11.69 12.09
N LEU A 113 -24.76 -12.86 11.45
CA LEU A 113 -24.51 -14.13 12.14
C LEU A 113 -23.02 -14.30 12.46
N ILE A 114 -22.70 -14.36 13.76
CA ILE A 114 -21.36 -14.65 14.27
C ILE A 114 -21.36 -16.07 14.83
N TYR A 115 -20.41 -16.90 14.40
CA TYR A 115 -20.27 -18.27 14.90
C TYR A 115 -19.21 -18.33 16.00
N TYR A 116 -19.62 -18.83 17.18
CA TYR A 116 -18.72 -19.09 18.29
C TYR A 116 -18.15 -20.52 18.21
N LYS A 117 -16.90 -20.68 18.64
CA LYS A 117 -16.29 -22.01 18.76
C LYS A 117 -16.99 -22.76 19.89
N LEU A 118 -17.24 -24.05 19.70
CA LEU A 118 -17.75 -24.90 20.77
C LEU A 118 -16.62 -25.32 21.71
N ASN A 119 -16.89 -25.32 23.02
CA ASN A 119 -15.91 -25.72 24.04
C ASN A 119 -15.57 -27.23 24.03
N LYS A 120 -16.44 -28.06 23.43
CA LYS A 120 -16.25 -29.50 23.27
C LYS A 120 -16.57 -29.95 21.85
N THR A 121 -15.94 -31.05 21.43
CA THR A 121 -16.15 -31.69 20.11
C THR A 121 -17.45 -32.51 20.04
N ASN A 122 -17.89 -33.06 21.17
CA ASN A 122 -19.19 -33.72 21.34
C ASN A 122 -20.10 -32.86 22.22
N ILE A 123 -21.38 -32.80 21.88
CA ILE A 123 -22.40 -32.03 22.58
C ILE A 123 -23.33 -32.99 23.30
N ASP A 124 -23.10 -33.20 24.59
CA ASP A 124 -23.94 -34.11 25.41
C ASP A 124 -25.23 -33.41 25.89
N SER A 125 -25.17 -32.10 26.11
CA SER A 125 -26.31 -31.26 26.53
C SER A 125 -26.05 -29.80 26.15
N ILE A 126 -27.10 -29.02 25.89
CA ILE A 126 -27.01 -27.56 25.70
C ILE A 126 -27.90 -26.90 26.74
N THR A 127 -27.34 -25.94 27.47
CA THR A 127 -28.08 -25.13 28.43
C THR A 127 -28.04 -23.69 27.98
N ILE A 128 -29.23 -23.11 27.80
CA ILE A 128 -29.40 -21.72 27.42
C ILE A 128 -30.05 -20.97 28.57
N GLN A 129 -29.50 -19.80 28.90
CA GLN A 129 -30.02 -18.96 29.97
C GLN A 129 -30.11 -17.53 29.48
N LEU A 130 -31.25 -16.89 29.71
CA LEU A 130 -31.41 -15.46 29.53
C LEU A 130 -31.01 -14.74 30.81
N VAL A 131 -30.14 -13.75 30.69
CA VAL A 131 -29.70 -12.93 31.83
C VAL A 131 -29.79 -11.44 31.50
N TYR A 132 -29.97 -10.63 32.54
CA TYR A 132 -29.85 -9.17 32.45
C TYR A 132 -28.38 -8.73 32.37
N GLN A 133 -28.15 -7.43 32.19
CA GLN A 133 -26.81 -6.82 32.11
C GLN A 133 -25.85 -7.22 33.26
N ASP A 134 -26.40 -7.47 34.46
CA ASP A 134 -25.69 -7.86 35.68
C ASP A 134 -25.59 -9.40 35.88
N HIS A 135 -25.87 -10.20 34.86
CA HIS A 135 -25.90 -11.68 34.87
C HIS A 135 -26.98 -12.33 35.74
N ASN A 136 -27.95 -11.55 36.22
CA ASN A 136 -29.11 -12.10 36.92
C ASN A 136 -30.06 -12.82 35.95
N PRO A 137 -30.54 -14.04 36.27
CA PRO A 137 -31.46 -14.78 35.41
C PRO A 137 -32.77 -14.03 35.18
N ILE A 138 -33.24 -14.06 33.94
CA ILE A 138 -34.57 -13.55 33.58
C ILE A 138 -35.62 -14.61 33.95
N ASN A 139 -36.59 -14.21 34.77
CA ASN A 139 -37.77 -15.03 35.03
C ASN A 139 -38.81 -14.79 33.94
N ASN A 140 -39.07 -15.80 33.11
CA ASN A 140 -40.05 -15.72 32.02
C ASN A 140 -41.50 -15.95 32.47
N LEU A 141 -41.79 -15.95 33.79
CA LEU A 141 -43.13 -16.09 34.38
C LEU A 141 -43.95 -17.30 33.87
N GLY A 142 -43.26 -18.36 33.43
CA GLY A 142 -43.88 -19.57 32.88
C GLY A 142 -44.23 -19.50 31.40
N GLU A 143 -43.93 -18.40 30.70
CA GLU A 143 -44.16 -18.30 29.26
C GLU A 143 -43.18 -19.16 28.45
N LYS A 144 -43.61 -19.59 27.26
CA LYS A 144 -42.82 -20.45 26.39
C LYS A 144 -41.75 -19.65 25.66
N LEU A 145 -40.48 -19.94 25.97
CA LEU A 145 -39.32 -19.39 25.28
C LEU A 145 -38.91 -20.29 24.12
N ILE A 146 -38.68 -19.71 22.93
CA ILE A 146 -38.18 -20.41 21.75
C ILE A 146 -36.85 -19.78 21.35
N ILE A 147 -35.80 -20.59 21.23
CA ILE A 147 -34.47 -20.16 20.79
C ILE A 147 -33.98 -21.12 19.72
N ASP A 148 -33.71 -20.57 18.53
CA ASP A 148 -33.15 -21.32 17.42
C ASP A 148 -31.62 -21.20 17.42
N LEU A 149 -30.93 -22.30 17.72
CA LEU A 149 -29.48 -22.37 17.67
C LEU A 149 -29.01 -22.99 16.35
N HIS A 150 -28.19 -22.25 15.60
CA HIS A 150 -27.58 -22.77 14.38
C HIS A 150 -26.18 -23.37 14.65
N ILE A 151 -26.08 -24.70 14.63
CA ILE A 151 -24.83 -25.44 14.83
C ILE A 151 -24.34 -26.02 13.50
N LYS A 152 -23.21 -25.53 13.00
CA LYS A 152 -22.64 -25.98 11.72
C LYS A 152 -21.40 -26.85 11.94
N ARG A 153 -21.44 -28.10 11.46
CA ARG A 153 -20.25 -28.97 11.42
C ARG A 153 -19.31 -28.50 10.31
N LEU A 154 -18.12 -28.05 10.68
CA LEU A 154 -17.05 -27.73 9.72
C LEU A 154 -16.51 -29.03 9.11
N LYS A 155 -17.05 -29.43 7.95
CA LYS A 155 -16.52 -30.55 7.15
C LYS A 155 -15.26 -30.12 6.40
N PHE A 156 -14.10 -29.96 7.06
CA PHE A 156 -12.80 -29.91 6.37
C PHE A 156 -11.66 -30.47 7.25
N ASN A 157 -11.00 -31.50 6.69
CA ASN A 157 -9.74 -32.08 7.17
C ASN A 157 -8.58 -31.18 6.75
N ILE A 158 -8.40 -30.09 7.48
CA ILE A 158 -7.15 -29.34 7.52
C ILE A 158 -6.70 -29.36 8.98
N SER A 159 -5.40 -29.58 9.20
CA SER A 159 -4.80 -29.71 10.53
C SER A 159 -5.24 -28.56 11.48
N PRO A 160 -5.35 -28.82 12.80
CA PRO A 160 -5.91 -27.87 13.77
C PRO A 160 -5.22 -26.50 13.81
N LEU A 161 -3.96 -26.41 13.38
CA LEU A 161 -3.18 -25.15 13.35
C LEU A 161 -3.70 -24.14 12.32
N HIS A 162 -4.25 -24.59 11.19
CA HIS A 162 -4.68 -23.71 10.09
C HIS A 162 -6.05 -23.04 10.32
N LYS A 163 -6.82 -23.48 11.33
CA LYS A 163 -8.21 -23.03 11.52
C LYS A 163 -8.33 -21.68 12.22
N ILE A 164 -7.26 -21.16 12.81
CA ILE A 164 -7.28 -19.93 13.62
C ILE A 164 -7.14 -18.65 12.75
N ASN A 165 -6.69 -18.75 11.49
CA ASN A 165 -6.39 -17.56 10.66
C ASN A 165 -7.03 -17.55 9.26
N LEU A 166 -8.26 -18.05 9.11
CA LEU A 166 -8.99 -18.09 7.82
C LEU A 166 -9.35 -16.72 7.20
N ALA A 167 -8.83 -15.61 7.73
CA ALA A 167 -9.07 -14.27 7.19
C ALA A 167 -8.32 -14.00 5.87
N SER A 168 -7.15 -14.62 5.65
CA SER A 168 -6.33 -14.34 4.46
C SER A 168 -6.88 -15.02 3.20
N HIS A 169 -6.75 -14.35 2.04
CA HIS A 169 -7.11 -14.95 0.75
C HIS A 169 -6.23 -16.16 0.43
N MET A 170 -4.96 -16.16 0.85
CA MET A 170 -4.03 -17.24 0.58
C MET A 170 -4.40 -18.55 1.30
N LEU A 171 -4.85 -18.51 2.56
CA LEU A 171 -5.31 -19.72 3.25
C LEU A 171 -6.62 -20.26 2.65
N LYS A 172 -7.47 -19.38 2.09
CA LYS A 172 -8.67 -19.77 1.34
C LYS A 172 -8.35 -20.41 -0.01
N ALA A 173 -7.13 -20.24 -0.54
CA ALA A 173 -6.71 -20.85 -1.80
C ALA A 173 -6.27 -22.32 -1.65
N LEU A 174 -5.91 -22.77 -0.44
CA LEU A 174 -5.45 -24.15 -0.21
C LEU A 174 -6.48 -25.22 -0.64
N PRO A 175 -7.78 -25.10 -0.29
CA PRO A 175 -8.79 -26.04 -0.76
C PRO A 175 -8.93 -26.03 -2.29
N VAL A 176 -8.79 -24.85 -2.92
CA VAL A 176 -8.85 -24.71 -4.38
C VAL A 176 -7.68 -25.43 -5.03
N ILE A 177 -6.47 -25.30 -4.48
CA ILE A 177 -5.28 -26.01 -4.97
C ILE A 177 -5.49 -27.54 -4.88
N ALA A 178 -6.09 -28.02 -3.79
CA ALA A 178 -6.40 -29.44 -3.64
C ALA A 178 -7.42 -29.94 -4.68
N GLU A 179 -8.45 -29.16 -5.01
CA GLU A 179 -9.41 -29.53 -6.07
C GLU A 179 -8.80 -29.47 -7.47
N ILE A 180 -7.93 -28.49 -7.76
CA ILE A 180 -7.19 -28.41 -9.02
C ILE A 180 -6.30 -29.64 -9.21
N HIS A 181 -5.64 -30.10 -8.13
CA HIS A 181 -4.79 -31.30 -8.21
C HIS A 181 -5.57 -32.56 -8.62
N LYS A 182 -6.83 -32.69 -8.20
CA LYS A 182 -7.68 -33.83 -8.59
C LYS A 182 -7.99 -33.86 -10.08
N THR A 183 -7.91 -32.74 -10.78
CA THR A 183 -8.10 -32.71 -12.24
C THR A 183 -6.85 -33.15 -13.00
N GLY A 184 -5.77 -33.54 -12.30
CA GLY A 184 -4.47 -33.86 -12.88
C GLY A 184 -3.59 -32.62 -13.16
N LEU A 185 -4.02 -31.42 -12.76
CA LEU A 185 -3.25 -30.19 -12.91
C LEU A 185 -2.39 -29.94 -11.66
N THR A 186 -1.08 -29.79 -11.84
CA THR A 186 -0.16 -29.51 -10.73
C THR A 186 0.05 -28.00 -10.56
N VAL A 187 -0.36 -27.46 -9.42
CA VAL A 187 -0.05 -26.07 -9.06
C VAL A 187 1.40 -25.99 -8.56
N VAL A 188 2.24 -25.26 -9.29
CA VAL A 188 3.68 -25.11 -8.97
C VAL A 188 4.02 -23.82 -8.22
N ALA A 189 3.16 -22.81 -8.33
CA ALA A 189 3.39 -21.51 -7.70
C ALA A 189 2.08 -20.78 -7.37
N THR A 190 2.16 -19.89 -6.38
CA THR A 190 1.08 -18.94 -6.05
C THR A 190 1.61 -17.52 -6.07
N ILE A 191 0.73 -16.57 -6.42
CA ILE A 191 1.05 -15.15 -6.45
C ILE A 191 0.05 -14.38 -5.59
N CYS A 192 0.52 -13.52 -4.68
CA CYS A 192 -0.35 -12.59 -3.96
C CYS A 192 0.30 -11.21 -3.75
N ASP A 193 -0.47 -10.26 -3.23
CA ASP A 193 0.09 -8.99 -2.75
C ASP A 193 0.85 -9.19 -1.42
N GLN A 194 1.57 -8.16 -0.99
CA GLN A 194 2.30 -8.14 0.29
C GLN A 194 1.44 -7.68 1.48
N GLY A 195 0.11 -7.85 1.41
CA GLY A 195 -0.75 -7.49 2.54
C GLY A 195 -0.36 -8.31 3.78
N ARG A 196 -0.33 -7.69 4.97
CA ARG A 196 -0.05 -8.38 6.25
C ARG A 196 -0.81 -9.71 6.44
N PRO A 197 -2.10 -9.84 6.04
CA PRO A 197 -2.78 -11.12 6.13
C PRO A 197 -2.15 -12.22 5.25
N ASN A 198 -1.65 -11.87 4.07
CA ASN A 198 -1.00 -12.80 3.16
C ASN A 198 0.42 -13.14 3.65
N GLU A 199 1.19 -12.16 4.12
CA GLU A 199 2.49 -12.40 4.77
C GLU A 199 2.36 -13.38 5.96
N GLY A 200 1.38 -13.14 6.84
CA GLY A 200 1.10 -14.02 7.98
C GLY A 200 0.69 -15.43 7.54
N ALA A 201 -0.09 -15.56 6.46
CA ALA A 201 -0.49 -16.84 5.91
C ALA A 201 0.70 -17.65 5.40
N ILE A 202 1.61 -17.02 4.65
CA ILE A 202 2.83 -17.64 4.13
C ILE A 202 3.70 -18.11 5.29
N GLN A 203 3.85 -17.28 6.32
CA GLN A 203 4.67 -17.62 7.49
C GLN A 203 4.10 -18.82 8.25
N ILE A 204 2.77 -18.90 8.39
CA ILE A 204 2.11 -20.07 8.99
C ILE A 204 2.42 -21.33 8.18
N LEU A 205 2.24 -21.28 6.86
CA LEU A 205 2.51 -22.41 5.98
C LEU A 205 3.97 -22.87 6.09
N LYS A 206 4.93 -21.94 6.00
CA LYS A 206 6.37 -22.23 6.15
C LYS A 206 6.69 -22.85 7.51
N ASN A 207 6.14 -22.31 8.60
CA ASN A 207 6.38 -22.83 9.95
C ASN A 207 5.83 -24.24 10.15
N ASP A 208 4.66 -24.54 9.59
CA ASP A 208 4.06 -25.88 9.66
C ASP A 208 4.94 -26.93 8.97
N ILE A 209 5.50 -26.58 7.82
CA ILE A 209 6.38 -27.47 7.05
C ILE A 209 7.72 -27.62 7.72
N ARG A 210 8.31 -26.51 8.18
CA ARG A 210 9.54 -26.54 8.96
C ARG A 210 9.40 -27.49 10.15
N SER A 211 8.28 -27.43 10.85
CA SER A 211 7.97 -28.33 11.97
C SER A 211 7.87 -29.79 11.52
N TYR A 212 7.28 -30.07 10.36
CA TYR A 212 7.23 -31.41 9.79
C TYR A 212 8.63 -31.95 9.43
N TYR A 213 9.45 -31.17 8.73
CA TYR A 213 10.79 -31.58 8.33
C TYR A 213 11.68 -31.87 9.53
N ILE A 214 11.65 -31.01 10.55
CA ILE A 214 12.39 -31.20 11.80
C ILE A 214 11.95 -32.49 12.50
N LYS A 215 10.64 -32.75 12.61
CA LYS A 215 10.12 -33.96 13.26
C LYS A 215 10.55 -35.25 12.54
N ASN A 216 10.78 -35.19 11.24
CA ASN A 216 11.17 -36.34 10.43
C ASN A 216 12.69 -36.40 10.16
N ASN A 217 13.51 -35.56 10.81
CA ASN A 217 14.96 -35.44 10.54
C ASN A 217 15.29 -35.21 9.05
N LEU A 218 14.45 -34.44 8.35
CA LEU A 218 14.66 -34.09 6.95
C LEU A 218 15.27 -32.68 6.82
N PRO A 219 16.12 -32.43 5.82
CA PRO A 219 16.68 -31.11 5.56
C PRO A 219 15.60 -30.15 5.06
N TYR A 220 15.32 -29.09 5.81
CA TYR A 220 14.37 -28.04 5.43
C TYR A 220 15.03 -26.96 4.56
N LYS A 221 14.34 -26.54 3.50
CA LYS A 221 14.68 -25.37 2.68
C LYS A 221 13.52 -24.38 2.70
N ASP A 222 13.81 -23.09 2.81
CA ASP A 222 12.80 -22.04 2.93
C ASP A 222 12.27 -21.52 1.58
N ASP A 223 12.56 -22.24 0.51
CA ASP A 223 12.31 -21.83 -0.89
C ASP A 223 10.84 -22.03 -1.30
N PHE A 224 10.14 -22.96 -0.66
CA PHE A 224 8.77 -23.34 -0.98
C PHE A 224 7.96 -23.61 0.29
N TYR A 225 6.65 -23.63 0.13
CA TYR A 225 5.75 -24.25 1.08
C TYR A 225 5.04 -25.45 0.44
N GLU A 226 4.63 -26.43 1.22
CA GLU A 226 3.99 -27.67 0.79
C GLU A 226 2.53 -27.72 1.22
N ILE A 227 1.70 -28.28 0.36
CA ILE A 227 0.30 -28.59 0.68
C ILE A 227 0.11 -30.10 0.65
N GLU A 228 -0.47 -30.65 1.70
CA GLU A 228 -0.93 -32.04 1.71
C GLU A 228 -2.20 -32.19 0.86
N VAL A 229 -2.12 -33.03 -0.17
CA VAL A 229 -3.24 -33.41 -1.02
C VAL A 229 -3.44 -34.92 -0.96
N ARG A 230 -4.68 -35.37 -1.04
CA ARG A 230 -5.00 -36.80 -1.12
C ARG A 230 -5.23 -37.19 -2.57
N ARG A 231 -4.50 -38.21 -3.02
CA ARG A 231 -4.75 -38.87 -4.31
C ARG A 231 -6.00 -39.75 -4.23
N GLU A 232 -6.54 -40.11 -5.39
CA GLU A 232 -7.72 -40.99 -5.51
C GLU A 232 -7.51 -42.37 -4.86
N ASN A 233 -6.27 -42.86 -4.85
CA ASN A 233 -5.87 -44.11 -4.20
C ASN A 233 -5.75 -44.01 -2.66
N GLY A 234 -6.07 -42.85 -2.06
CA GLY A 234 -6.01 -42.62 -0.61
C GLY A 234 -4.64 -42.21 -0.08
N ASN A 235 -3.59 -42.24 -0.91
CA ASN A 235 -2.25 -41.81 -0.50
C ASN A 235 -2.18 -40.29 -0.33
N ILE A 236 -1.46 -39.86 0.71
CA ILE A 236 -1.16 -38.45 0.95
C ILE A 236 0.10 -38.09 0.17
N GLU A 237 0.00 -37.05 -0.65
CA GLU A 237 1.10 -36.44 -1.37
C GLU A 237 1.32 -35.02 -0.84
N ARG A 238 2.57 -34.58 -0.78
CA ARG A 238 2.94 -33.21 -0.43
C ARG A 238 3.40 -32.49 -1.69
N LEU A 239 2.66 -31.45 -2.09
CA LEU A 239 2.97 -30.66 -3.27
C LEU A 239 3.80 -29.44 -2.88
N PRO A 240 5.06 -29.32 -3.33
CA PRO A 240 5.84 -28.12 -3.12
C PRO A 240 5.36 -27.00 -4.03
N ILE A 241 5.19 -25.80 -3.46
CA ILE A 241 4.66 -24.61 -4.12
C ILE A 241 5.56 -23.43 -3.82
N VAL A 242 6.03 -22.78 -4.88
CA VAL A 242 6.79 -21.53 -4.77
C VAL A 242 5.83 -20.37 -4.54
N HIS A 243 6.12 -19.54 -3.54
CA HIS A 243 5.36 -18.31 -3.34
C HIS A 243 6.04 -17.12 -4.01
N LEU A 244 5.29 -16.35 -4.78
CA LEU A 244 5.75 -15.11 -5.40
C LEU A 244 4.87 -13.93 -4.95
N PHE A 245 5.49 -12.78 -4.76
CA PHE A 245 4.75 -11.53 -4.58
C PHE A 245 4.53 -10.83 -5.93
N ASP A 246 3.43 -10.08 -6.04
CA ASP A 246 3.13 -9.23 -7.20
C ASP A 246 4.23 -8.17 -7.40
N VAL A 247 5.12 -8.41 -8.37
CA VAL A 247 6.28 -7.56 -8.68
C VAL A 247 5.88 -6.10 -9.00
N PRO A 248 4.89 -5.83 -9.89
CA PRO A 248 4.32 -4.50 -10.04
C PRO A 248 3.92 -3.81 -8.73
N HIS A 249 3.37 -4.55 -7.77
CA HIS A 249 3.02 -4.00 -6.46
C HIS A 249 4.27 -3.72 -5.61
N LEU A 250 5.27 -4.60 -5.63
CA LEU A 250 6.55 -4.37 -4.96
C LEU A 250 7.22 -3.08 -5.46
N MET A 251 7.30 -2.89 -6.78
CA MET A 251 7.89 -1.68 -7.37
C MET A 251 7.20 -0.40 -6.88
N LYS A 252 5.86 -0.38 -6.89
CA LYS A 252 5.07 0.75 -6.37
C LYS A 252 5.37 1.01 -4.90
N CYS A 253 5.48 -0.04 -4.09
CA CYS A 253 5.73 0.09 -2.66
C CYS A 253 7.16 0.52 -2.34
N THR A 254 8.14 0.06 -3.10
CA THR A 254 9.52 0.58 -3.02
C THR A 254 9.53 2.08 -3.27
N ARG A 255 8.86 2.55 -4.32
CA ARG A 255 8.72 3.99 -4.60
C ARG A 255 8.00 4.74 -3.48
N ASN A 256 6.87 4.22 -3.01
CA ASN A 256 6.08 4.88 -1.95
C ASN A 256 6.84 4.93 -0.62
N ASN A 257 7.63 3.90 -0.29
CA ASN A 257 8.48 3.91 0.88
C ASN A 257 9.63 4.91 0.71
N LEU A 258 10.30 4.95 -0.44
CA LEU A 258 11.39 5.90 -0.67
C LEU A 258 10.92 7.36 -0.65
N LEU A 259 9.69 7.63 -1.09
CA LEU A 259 9.03 8.94 -0.95
C LEU A 259 8.89 9.40 0.50
N ALA A 260 8.68 8.47 1.43
CA ALA A 260 8.38 8.76 2.84
C ALA A 260 9.57 8.50 3.78
N LYS A 261 10.58 7.75 3.33
CA LYS A 261 11.67 7.20 4.14
C LYS A 261 12.95 7.17 3.32
N ASN A 262 14.08 7.19 4.01
CA ASN A 262 15.39 7.01 3.38
C ASN A 262 15.77 5.52 3.34
N LEU A 263 16.46 5.11 2.28
CA LEU A 263 17.03 3.78 2.15
C LEU A 263 18.49 3.81 2.57
N ASN A 264 18.83 3.15 3.67
CA ASN A 264 20.21 2.94 4.11
C ASN A 264 20.72 1.63 3.50
N PHE A 265 21.89 1.67 2.87
CA PHE A 265 22.52 0.50 2.25
C PHE A 265 24.04 0.59 2.35
N VAL A 266 24.73 -0.53 2.13
CA VAL A 266 26.20 -0.59 2.16
C VAL A 266 26.69 -0.94 0.77
N THR A 267 27.71 -0.22 0.30
CA THR A 267 28.41 -0.52 -0.96
C THR A 267 29.89 -0.37 -0.73
N GLU A 268 30.69 -1.37 -1.10
CA GLU A 268 32.15 -1.36 -0.87
C GLU A 268 32.51 -1.09 0.60
N ASN A 269 31.77 -1.68 1.54
CA ASN A 269 31.90 -1.47 2.99
C ASN A 269 31.66 -0.03 3.47
N THR A 270 31.12 0.85 2.61
CA THR A 270 30.74 2.21 2.98
C THR A 270 29.23 2.32 3.17
N PRO A 271 28.75 2.85 4.31
CA PRO A 271 27.33 3.12 4.51
C PRO A 271 26.91 4.30 3.62
N LYS A 272 25.83 4.11 2.86
CA LYS A 272 25.25 5.08 1.94
C LYS A 272 23.75 5.23 2.20
N ILE A 273 23.22 6.39 1.81
CA ILE A 273 21.81 6.74 2.00
C ILE A 273 21.25 7.17 0.66
N ALA A 274 20.19 6.52 0.20
CA ALA A 274 19.38 6.96 -0.92
C ALA A 274 18.13 7.68 -0.40
N LYS A 275 17.92 8.90 -0.91
CA LYS A 275 16.80 9.76 -0.55
C LYS A 275 15.96 10.06 -1.79
N TRP A 276 14.67 10.31 -1.60
CA TRP A 276 13.84 10.80 -2.70
C TRP A 276 14.31 12.15 -3.24
N ASP A 277 14.90 12.98 -2.38
CA ASP A 277 15.45 14.30 -2.75
C ASP A 277 16.48 14.22 -3.90
N HIS A 278 17.25 13.13 -4.01
CA HIS A 278 18.18 12.96 -5.13
C HIS A 278 17.46 12.91 -6.49
N LEU A 279 16.23 12.38 -6.53
CA LEU A 279 15.41 12.38 -7.75
C LEU A 279 14.79 13.76 -8.01
N VAL A 280 14.49 14.52 -6.96
CA VAL A 280 14.04 15.92 -7.05
C VAL A 280 15.15 16.80 -7.63
N GLU A 281 16.37 16.68 -7.10
CA GLU A 281 17.55 17.37 -7.59
C GLU A 281 17.84 17.03 -9.05
N LEU A 282 17.79 15.73 -9.42
CA LEU A 282 17.92 15.28 -10.80
C LEU A 282 16.89 15.94 -11.72
N TYR A 283 15.60 15.92 -11.33
CA TYR A 283 14.54 16.53 -12.12
C TYR A 283 14.75 18.04 -12.29
N GLN A 284 15.16 18.75 -11.24
CA GLN A 284 15.42 20.18 -11.30
C GLN A 284 16.63 20.51 -12.18
N ALA A 285 17.72 19.74 -12.06
CA ALA A 285 18.92 19.92 -12.87
C ALA A 285 18.63 19.67 -14.35
N ASP A 286 17.96 18.56 -14.68
CA ASP A 286 17.59 18.19 -16.05
C ASP A 286 16.58 19.16 -16.67
N SER A 287 15.62 19.67 -15.88
CA SER A 287 14.61 20.62 -16.37
C SER A 287 15.14 22.03 -16.59
N LYS A 288 16.33 22.37 -16.08
CA LYS A 288 17.02 23.64 -16.35
C LYS A 288 17.77 23.65 -17.69
N ILE A 289 17.93 22.49 -18.33
CA ILE A 289 18.60 22.39 -19.62
C ILE A 289 17.63 22.86 -20.70
N GLU A 290 17.80 24.11 -21.17
CA GLU A 290 17.03 24.65 -22.29
C GLU A 290 17.19 23.79 -23.55
N ASP A 291 16.08 23.56 -24.26
CA ASP A 291 15.98 22.84 -25.54
C ASP A 291 16.43 21.35 -25.59
N CYS A 292 16.98 20.77 -24.52
CA CYS A 292 17.51 19.39 -24.56
C CYS A 292 17.41 18.63 -23.23
N LYS A 293 16.19 18.38 -22.75
CA LYS A 293 15.94 17.54 -21.57
C LYS A 293 16.47 16.10 -21.80
N MET A 294 17.38 15.62 -20.96
CA MET A 294 17.99 14.29 -21.10
C MET A 294 17.00 13.18 -20.73
N LEU A 295 16.05 13.47 -19.84
CA LEU A 295 14.94 12.61 -19.43
C LEU A 295 13.58 13.18 -19.87
N PRO A 296 13.24 13.14 -21.17
CA PRO A 296 12.03 13.78 -21.70
C PRO A 296 10.71 13.17 -21.17
N ARG A 297 10.75 11.92 -20.70
CA ARG A 297 9.60 11.24 -20.09
C ARG A 297 9.49 11.47 -18.58
N PHE A 298 10.51 12.07 -17.95
CA PHE A 298 10.56 12.29 -16.51
C PHE A 298 9.94 13.64 -16.18
N THR A 299 8.68 13.59 -15.80
CA THR A 299 7.83 14.75 -15.51
C THR A 299 7.65 14.95 -14.01
N ASP A 300 7.04 16.06 -13.62
CA ASP A 300 6.62 16.33 -12.26
C ASP A 300 5.72 15.23 -11.65
N CYS A 301 4.86 14.58 -12.44
CA CYS A 301 4.06 13.42 -12.01
C CYS A 301 4.89 12.21 -11.51
N HIS A 302 6.20 12.19 -11.79
CA HIS A 302 7.10 11.14 -11.32
C HIS A 302 7.75 11.49 -9.98
N VAL A 303 7.86 12.77 -9.64
CA VAL A 303 8.80 13.26 -8.62
C VAL A 303 8.14 14.11 -7.55
N MET A 304 7.19 14.98 -7.93
CA MET A 304 6.51 15.90 -7.02
C MET A 304 5.44 15.15 -6.22
N PRO A 305 5.55 15.03 -4.87
CA PRO A 305 4.68 14.18 -4.06
C PRO A 305 3.17 14.44 -4.23
N ASP A 306 2.79 15.69 -4.45
CA ASP A 306 1.43 16.17 -4.70
C ASP A 306 0.87 15.75 -6.06
N LYS A 307 1.73 15.55 -7.05
CA LYS A 307 1.35 15.14 -8.42
C LYS A 307 1.51 13.65 -8.67
N ILE A 308 2.13 12.93 -7.75
CA ILE A 308 2.40 11.50 -7.90
C ILE A 308 1.12 10.69 -7.71
N SER A 309 0.70 10.00 -8.76
CA SER A 309 -0.30 8.95 -8.66
C SER A 309 0.30 7.66 -8.08
N LYS A 310 0.14 7.46 -6.76
CA LYS A 310 0.69 6.33 -5.99
C LYS A 310 0.28 4.93 -6.49
N MET A 311 -0.84 4.82 -7.21
CA MET A 311 -1.35 3.54 -7.73
C MET A 311 -0.84 3.18 -9.14
N LYS A 312 -0.31 4.15 -9.89
CA LYS A 312 0.11 3.95 -11.28
C LYS A 312 1.53 3.38 -11.31
N VAL A 313 1.66 2.10 -11.65
CA VAL A 313 2.94 1.36 -11.74
C VAL A 313 3.89 2.01 -12.74
N ARG A 314 3.35 2.50 -13.87
CA ARG A 314 4.14 3.11 -14.95
C ARG A 314 5.09 4.21 -14.47
N TYR A 315 4.62 5.13 -13.62
CA TYR A 315 5.48 6.19 -13.09
C TYR A 315 6.57 5.63 -12.19
N SER A 316 6.25 4.63 -11.38
CA SER A 316 7.21 3.94 -10.50
C SER A 316 8.31 3.24 -11.28
N THR A 317 7.98 2.56 -12.39
CA THR A 317 8.97 1.85 -13.22
C THR A 317 9.84 2.81 -14.01
N GLN A 318 9.28 3.95 -14.45
CA GLN A 318 10.04 5.00 -15.13
C GLN A 318 11.05 5.69 -14.20
N VAL A 319 10.69 5.94 -12.93
CA VAL A 319 11.60 6.47 -11.90
C VAL A 319 12.80 5.52 -11.71
N PHE A 320 12.55 4.22 -11.54
CA PHE A 320 13.62 3.22 -11.32
C PHE A 320 14.17 2.62 -12.62
N SER A 321 14.29 3.43 -13.68
CA SER A 321 14.80 2.97 -14.96
C SER A 321 16.33 3.13 -15.07
N GLN A 322 16.94 2.30 -15.90
CA GLN A 322 18.37 2.38 -16.22
C GLN A 322 18.76 3.78 -16.72
N ARG A 323 17.90 4.43 -17.52
CA ARG A 323 18.18 5.76 -18.08
C ARG A 323 18.24 6.82 -16.98
N VAL A 324 17.32 6.80 -16.01
CA VAL A 324 17.34 7.72 -14.86
C VAL A 324 18.64 7.55 -14.08
N SER A 325 19.03 6.30 -13.78
CA SER A 325 20.29 6.00 -13.11
C SER A 325 21.51 6.51 -13.88
N ALA A 326 21.58 6.27 -15.19
CA ALA A 326 22.70 6.71 -16.03
C ALA A 326 22.86 8.24 -16.06
N ILE A 327 21.75 8.97 -16.21
CA ILE A 327 21.78 10.44 -16.20
C ILE A 327 22.13 10.98 -14.81
N MET A 328 21.63 10.36 -13.75
CA MET A 328 21.98 10.74 -12.38
C MET A 328 23.49 10.60 -12.14
N SER A 329 24.10 9.48 -12.56
CA SER A 329 25.55 9.27 -12.49
C SER A 329 26.33 10.27 -13.35
N PHE A 330 25.86 10.55 -14.57
CA PHE A 330 26.48 11.52 -15.46
C PHE A 330 26.50 12.93 -14.85
N LEU A 331 25.37 13.42 -14.36
CA LEU A 331 25.27 14.75 -13.79
C LEU A 331 26.10 14.90 -12.50
N ALA A 332 26.15 13.86 -11.66
CA ALA A 332 27.00 13.86 -10.47
C ALA A 332 28.50 13.98 -10.82
N CYS A 333 28.96 13.23 -11.83
CA CYS A 333 30.32 13.32 -12.34
C CYS A 333 30.60 14.68 -12.99
N PHE A 334 29.68 15.14 -13.85
CA PHE A 334 29.80 16.41 -14.57
C PHE A 334 29.87 17.59 -13.62
N GLN A 335 29.09 17.60 -12.54
CA GLN A 335 29.12 18.66 -11.54
C GLN A 335 30.46 18.71 -10.80
N THR A 336 31.06 17.55 -10.51
CA THR A 336 32.38 17.46 -9.88
C THR A 336 33.46 18.02 -10.80
N LEU A 337 33.44 17.61 -12.07
CA LEU A 337 34.38 18.10 -13.08
C LEU A 337 34.19 19.60 -13.34
N SER A 338 32.95 20.07 -13.46
CA SER A 338 32.64 21.49 -13.71
C SER A 338 33.17 22.37 -12.58
N LYS A 339 32.94 22.00 -11.31
CA LYS A 339 33.50 22.73 -10.16
C LYS A 339 35.03 22.78 -10.20
N HIS A 340 35.68 21.68 -10.57
CA HIS A 340 37.13 21.65 -10.71
C HIS A 340 37.61 22.58 -11.83
N LEU A 341 36.96 22.55 -12.99
CA LEU A 341 37.29 23.41 -14.14
C LEU A 341 37.04 24.90 -13.85
N GLU A 342 35.94 25.22 -13.16
CA GLU A 342 35.65 26.57 -12.67
C GLU A 342 36.74 27.07 -11.72
N SER A 343 37.25 26.21 -10.81
CA SER A 343 38.38 26.54 -9.93
C SER A 343 39.68 26.86 -10.71
N LYS A 344 39.75 26.45 -11.97
CA LYS A 344 40.85 26.74 -12.92
C LYS A 344 40.51 27.87 -13.89
N GLY A 345 39.39 28.58 -13.69
CA GLY A 345 38.95 29.68 -14.54
C GLY A 345 38.26 29.27 -15.84
N ILE A 346 38.00 27.97 -16.04
CA ILE A 346 37.35 27.44 -17.25
C ILE A 346 35.82 27.50 -17.04
N LYS A 347 35.15 28.41 -17.76
CA LYS A 347 33.71 28.68 -17.61
C LYS A 347 32.80 27.73 -18.38
N SER A 348 33.34 27.02 -19.37
CA SER A 348 32.58 26.09 -20.21
C SER A 348 33.54 25.13 -20.90
N PHE A 349 33.10 23.90 -21.14
CA PHE A 349 33.84 22.91 -21.92
C PHE A 349 32.89 22.12 -22.82
N LEU A 350 33.43 21.53 -23.89
CA LEU A 350 32.67 20.70 -24.81
C LEU A 350 32.73 19.25 -24.33
N PRO A 351 31.61 18.62 -23.90
CA PRO A 351 31.64 17.25 -23.40
C PRO A 351 32.12 16.23 -24.44
N ARG A 352 32.00 16.54 -25.74
CA ARG A 352 32.54 15.72 -26.84
C ARG A 352 34.06 15.53 -26.74
N HIS A 353 34.78 16.47 -26.13
CA HIS A 353 36.24 16.35 -25.96
C HIS A 353 36.62 15.52 -24.71
N LEU A 354 35.64 15.05 -23.95
CA LEU A 354 35.83 14.17 -22.78
C LEU A 354 35.56 12.70 -23.15
N ASN A 355 36.00 12.28 -24.33
CA ASN A 355 35.94 10.90 -24.75
C ASN A 355 37.24 10.52 -25.48
N GLN A 356 37.45 9.22 -25.67
CA GLN A 356 38.62 8.69 -26.36
C GLN A 356 38.40 8.52 -27.87
N ASP A 357 37.33 9.08 -28.46
CA ASP A 357 37.00 8.89 -29.87
C ASP A 357 38.12 9.39 -30.78
N SER A 358 38.81 10.47 -30.39
CA SER A 358 39.98 10.97 -31.11
C SER A 358 41.12 9.94 -31.18
N PHE A 359 41.30 9.15 -30.11
CA PHE A 359 42.30 8.07 -30.08
C PHE A 359 41.83 6.86 -30.89
N GLU A 360 40.57 6.46 -30.77
CA GLU A 360 40.00 5.36 -31.57
C GLU A 360 40.04 5.67 -33.07
N SER A 361 39.78 6.93 -33.44
CA SER A 361 39.89 7.42 -34.81
C SER A 361 41.33 7.35 -35.30
N LEU A 362 42.30 7.79 -34.47
CA LEU A 362 43.72 7.67 -34.78
C LEU A 362 44.15 6.22 -35.00
N PHE A 363 43.67 5.29 -34.17
CA PHE A 363 43.92 3.85 -34.34
C PHE A 363 43.23 3.29 -35.58
N GLY A 364 42.03 3.78 -35.91
CA GLY A 364 41.36 3.49 -37.18
C GLY A 364 42.21 3.90 -38.39
N ASP A 365 42.69 5.14 -38.39
CA ASP A 365 43.54 5.66 -39.47
C ASP A 365 44.85 4.89 -39.59
N ALA A 366 45.52 4.61 -38.48
CA ALA A 366 46.73 3.80 -38.48
C ALA A 366 46.49 2.40 -39.08
N ARG A 367 45.37 1.74 -38.74
CA ARG A 367 44.99 0.44 -39.33
C ARG A 367 44.68 0.54 -40.82
N ASN A 368 44.04 1.63 -41.25
CA ASN A 368 43.74 1.89 -42.66
C ASN A 368 45.00 2.11 -43.51
N PHE A 369 46.01 2.78 -42.97
CA PHE A 369 47.28 3.03 -43.68
C PHE A 369 48.22 1.82 -43.70
N SER A 370 48.17 0.94 -42.70
CA SER A 370 48.97 -0.28 -42.66
C SER A 370 48.13 -1.55 -42.79
N CYS A 371 47.66 -2.08 -41.67
CA CYS A 371 46.99 -3.38 -41.55
C CYS A 371 46.24 -3.45 -40.22
N GLN A 372 45.37 -4.44 -40.07
CA GLN A 372 44.48 -4.58 -38.90
C GLN A 372 45.22 -4.63 -37.55
N ASN A 373 46.42 -5.24 -37.52
CA ASN A 373 47.25 -5.39 -36.32
C ASN A 373 48.71 -5.03 -36.64
N PRO A 374 49.07 -3.73 -36.65
CA PRO A 374 50.42 -3.29 -37.01
C PRO A 374 51.44 -3.59 -35.91
N THR A 375 52.69 -3.86 -36.31
CA THR A 375 53.83 -3.81 -35.39
C THR A 375 54.12 -2.37 -35.00
N CYS A 376 54.90 -2.14 -33.92
CA CYS A 376 55.24 -0.78 -33.47
C CYS A 376 55.89 0.07 -34.58
N SER A 377 56.75 -0.52 -35.42
CA SER A 377 57.40 0.19 -36.53
C SER A 377 56.40 0.59 -37.62
N LEU A 378 55.46 -0.29 -37.96
CA LEU A 378 54.39 -0.02 -38.92
C LEU A 378 53.42 1.04 -38.40
N PHE A 379 53.09 1.01 -37.11
CA PHE A 379 52.27 2.03 -36.47
C PHE A 379 52.95 3.41 -36.52
N ILE A 380 54.23 3.51 -36.16
CA ILE A 380 55.00 4.76 -36.21
C ILE A 380 55.06 5.32 -37.64
N SER A 381 55.28 4.45 -38.63
CA SER A 381 55.31 4.86 -40.04
C SER A 381 53.96 5.40 -40.53
N SER A 382 52.88 4.69 -40.18
CA SER A 382 51.50 5.09 -40.53
C SER A 382 51.09 6.39 -39.84
N TYR A 383 51.45 6.55 -38.57
CA TYR A 383 51.23 7.78 -37.80
C TYR A 383 51.94 8.98 -38.44
N LYS A 384 53.24 8.85 -38.75
CA LYS A 384 54.01 9.91 -39.43
C LYS A 384 53.36 10.30 -40.75
N THR A 385 52.96 9.32 -41.54
CA THR A 385 52.31 9.52 -42.84
C THR A 385 50.96 10.23 -42.70
N SER A 386 50.15 9.85 -41.71
CA SER A 386 48.87 10.50 -41.41
C SER A 386 49.05 11.96 -40.98
N CYS A 387 49.99 12.24 -40.06
CA CYS A 387 50.31 13.60 -39.64
C CYS A 387 50.82 14.46 -40.80
N LEU A 388 51.72 13.93 -41.63
CA LEU A 388 52.23 14.62 -42.82
C LEU A 388 51.09 14.91 -43.82
N LYS A 389 50.22 13.94 -44.07
CA LYS A 389 49.05 14.14 -44.95
C LYS A 389 48.14 15.24 -44.43
N GLN A 390 47.90 15.31 -43.12
CA GLN A 390 47.04 16.33 -42.52
C GLN A 390 47.69 17.72 -42.51
N LEU A 391 49.01 17.80 -42.25
CA LEU A 391 49.78 19.05 -42.28
C LEU A 391 49.98 19.60 -43.70
N CYS A 392 50.11 18.70 -44.69
CA CYS A 392 50.34 19.06 -46.09
C CYS A 392 49.04 19.08 -46.92
N SER A 393 47.88 18.80 -46.32
CA SER A 393 46.59 18.83 -47.01
C SER A 393 46.22 20.27 -47.36
N THR A 394 46.10 20.57 -48.66
CA THR A 394 45.50 21.81 -49.16
C THR A 394 43.97 21.73 -49.26
N ASN A 395 43.41 20.52 -49.15
CA ASN A 395 41.97 20.29 -49.13
C ASN A 395 41.49 20.27 -47.68
N THR A 396 40.54 21.15 -47.37
CA THR A 396 39.74 21.04 -46.16
C THR A 396 38.95 19.73 -46.23
N SER A 397 39.09 18.85 -45.24
CA SER A 397 38.39 17.56 -45.25
C SER A 397 36.86 17.74 -45.22
N SER A 398 36.11 16.72 -45.59
CA SER A 398 34.65 16.70 -45.41
C SER A 398 34.22 16.91 -43.95
N ASP A 399 35.09 16.60 -42.98
CA ASP A 399 34.87 16.89 -41.56
C ASP A 399 35.06 18.38 -41.24
N PHE A 400 36.00 19.05 -41.93
CA PHE A 400 36.13 20.51 -41.90
C PHE A 400 34.93 21.18 -42.59
N ASP A 401 34.39 20.59 -43.66
CA ASP A 401 33.15 21.06 -44.30
C ASP A 401 31.91 20.79 -43.45
N LEU A 402 31.86 19.69 -42.69
CA LEU A 402 30.84 19.42 -41.68
C LEU A 402 30.92 20.36 -40.47
N LEU A 403 32.14 20.74 -40.05
CA LEU A 403 32.38 21.78 -39.07
C LEU A 403 31.95 23.15 -39.62
N LYS A 404 32.37 23.55 -40.83
CA LYS A 404 31.90 24.77 -41.52
C LYS A 404 30.37 24.81 -41.68
N ALA A 405 29.75 23.71 -42.12
CA ALA A 405 28.31 23.61 -42.35
C ALA A 405 27.48 23.59 -41.05
N ARG A 406 28.09 23.21 -39.92
CA ARG A 406 27.47 23.27 -38.58
C ARG A 406 27.77 24.58 -37.84
N GLU A 407 28.93 25.20 -38.06
CA GLU A 407 29.43 26.38 -37.35
C GLU A 407 29.10 27.71 -38.05
N TYR A 408 28.80 27.69 -39.36
CA TYR A 408 28.53 28.88 -40.18
C TYR A 408 27.35 28.67 -41.14
N LYS A 409 26.12 28.67 -40.62
CA LYS A 409 24.93 28.96 -41.43
C LYS A 409 24.54 30.43 -41.26
N PRO A 410 24.40 31.23 -42.34
CA PRO A 410 24.04 32.65 -42.24
C PRO A 410 22.66 32.87 -41.56
N SER A 411 21.80 31.85 -41.53
CA SER A 411 20.46 31.89 -40.93
C SER A 411 20.41 31.50 -39.44
N ARG A 412 21.52 31.12 -38.79
CA ARG A 412 21.53 30.79 -37.35
C ARG A 412 22.72 31.42 -36.62
N PRO A 413 22.51 32.06 -35.45
CA PRO A 413 23.61 32.56 -34.61
C PRO A 413 24.52 31.40 -34.17
N SER A 414 25.84 31.59 -34.27
CA SER A 414 26.81 30.64 -33.74
C SER A 414 26.82 30.71 -32.21
N LEU A 415 26.58 29.58 -31.54
CA LEU A 415 26.52 29.48 -30.08
C LEU A 415 27.85 29.81 -29.37
N LYS A 416 28.94 30.02 -30.12
CA LYS A 416 30.28 30.28 -29.56
C LYS A 416 30.59 31.76 -29.36
N TYR A 417 29.90 32.66 -30.07
CA TYR A 417 30.16 34.10 -30.05
C TYR A 417 28.85 34.88 -29.86
N PRO A 418 28.50 35.24 -28.61
CA PRO A 418 27.17 35.77 -28.30
C PRO A 418 26.90 37.16 -28.89
N ALA A 419 27.93 37.90 -29.31
CA ALA A 419 27.80 39.23 -29.91
C ALA A 419 28.16 39.22 -31.41
N THR A 420 27.25 39.76 -32.24
CA THR A 420 27.42 39.85 -33.70
C THR A 420 28.68 40.62 -34.10
N SER A 421 29.01 41.71 -33.39
CA SER A 421 30.23 42.50 -33.61
C SER A 421 31.50 41.68 -33.37
N PHE A 422 31.53 40.89 -32.30
CA PHE A 422 32.65 40.00 -31.98
C PHE A 422 32.79 38.89 -33.02
N ARG A 423 31.67 38.33 -33.49
CA ARG A 423 31.66 37.34 -34.59
C ARG A 423 32.30 37.91 -35.85
N ILE A 424 31.95 39.13 -36.24
CA ILE A 424 32.47 39.80 -37.44
C ILE A 424 33.98 40.08 -37.28
N LEU A 425 34.40 40.59 -36.11
CA LEU A 425 35.81 40.85 -35.82
C LEU A 425 36.66 39.59 -35.94
N VAL A 426 36.26 38.50 -35.28
CA VAL A 426 36.98 37.22 -35.33
C VAL A 426 37.05 36.67 -36.75
N HIS A 427 35.96 36.79 -37.52
CA HIS A 427 35.94 36.33 -38.92
C HIS A 427 36.91 37.12 -39.80
N ASN A 428 36.94 38.45 -39.66
CA ASN A 428 37.84 39.30 -40.43
C ASN A 428 39.31 39.05 -40.08
N ILE A 429 39.63 38.77 -38.81
CA ILE A 429 40.99 38.39 -38.38
C ILE A 429 41.40 37.06 -39.03
N ILE A 430 40.51 36.06 -39.03
CA ILE A 430 40.77 34.74 -39.65
C ILE A 430 41.00 34.90 -41.15
N ASP A 431 40.19 35.70 -41.84
CA ASP A 431 40.36 35.97 -43.27
C ASP A 431 41.67 36.70 -43.58
N LEU A 432 42.06 37.67 -42.75
CA LEU A 432 43.33 38.39 -42.89
C LEU A 432 44.53 37.44 -42.73
N ILE A 433 44.47 36.54 -41.74
CA ILE A 433 45.50 35.52 -41.53
C ILE A 433 45.54 34.59 -42.74
N ASN A 434 44.42 34.06 -43.19
CA ASN A 434 44.36 33.13 -44.33
C ASN A 434 44.90 33.75 -45.63
N LYS A 435 44.64 35.03 -45.88
CA LYS A 435 45.19 35.74 -47.06
C LYS A 435 46.69 35.99 -46.93
N SER A 436 47.18 36.21 -45.71
CA SER A 436 48.58 36.54 -45.47
C SER A 436 49.46 35.30 -45.41
N LEU A 437 48.96 34.20 -44.84
CA LEU A 437 49.71 33.00 -44.51
C LEU A 437 50.49 32.40 -45.70
N PRO A 438 49.95 32.31 -46.94
CA PRO A 438 50.68 31.74 -48.07
C PRO A 438 51.94 32.53 -48.45
N SER A 439 51.96 33.84 -48.18
CA SER A 439 53.08 34.74 -48.53
C SER A 439 54.18 34.82 -47.47
N VAL A 440 53.90 34.38 -46.23
CA VAL A 440 54.82 34.51 -45.09
C VAL A 440 55.04 33.21 -44.33
N SER A 441 54.47 32.10 -44.81
CA SER A 441 54.57 30.75 -44.23
C SER A 441 56.02 30.27 -44.06
N HIS A 442 56.93 30.73 -44.91
CA HIS A 442 58.35 30.37 -44.89
C HIS A 442 59.21 31.32 -44.03
N HIS A 443 58.63 32.38 -43.48
CA HIS A 443 59.39 33.38 -42.74
C HIS A 443 59.63 32.92 -41.28
N PRO A 444 60.86 32.96 -40.76
CA PRO A 444 61.17 32.50 -39.39
C PRO A 444 60.44 33.30 -38.30
N ASN A 445 60.02 34.52 -38.61
CA ASN A 445 59.30 35.42 -37.70
C ASN A 445 57.78 35.55 -38.01
N ILE A 446 57.16 34.50 -38.58
CA ILE A 446 55.75 34.52 -39.00
C ILE A 446 54.79 35.00 -37.91
N LYS A 447 55.04 34.63 -36.64
CA LYS A 447 54.20 35.01 -35.50
C LYS A 447 54.20 36.52 -35.26
N SER A 448 55.36 37.18 -35.27
CA SER A 448 55.41 38.64 -35.04
C SER A 448 54.82 39.40 -36.23
N PHE A 449 55.04 38.89 -37.46
CA PHE A 449 54.46 39.47 -38.66
C PHE A 449 52.93 39.43 -38.64
N LEU A 450 52.34 38.27 -38.31
CA LEU A 450 50.87 38.14 -38.23
C LEU A 450 50.29 38.99 -37.11
N LEU A 451 50.93 39.02 -35.93
CA LEU A 451 50.47 39.86 -34.81
C LEU A 451 50.49 41.35 -35.18
N ASN A 452 51.58 41.85 -35.74
CA ASN A 452 51.68 43.25 -36.17
C ASN A 452 50.64 43.60 -37.23
N LYS A 453 50.36 42.66 -38.15
CA LYS A 453 49.37 42.86 -39.23
C LYS A 453 47.93 42.82 -38.73
N ILE A 454 47.64 42.01 -37.71
CA ILE A 454 46.33 41.98 -37.06
C ILE A 454 46.11 43.27 -36.29
N MET A 455 47.07 43.70 -35.47
CA MET A 455 46.96 44.95 -34.72
C MET A 455 46.76 46.16 -35.64
N SER A 456 47.53 46.25 -36.74
CA SER A 456 47.39 47.37 -37.68
C SER A 456 46.07 47.41 -38.48
N ASN A 457 45.30 46.32 -38.51
CA ASN A 457 44.03 46.23 -39.27
C ASN A 457 42.79 46.22 -38.37
N PHE A 458 42.93 45.99 -37.07
CA PHE A 458 41.81 45.74 -36.15
C PHE A 458 41.91 46.47 -34.81
N ASP A 459 42.81 47.45 -34.68
CA ASP A 459 42.83 48.40 -33.55
C ASP A 459 41.58 49.29 -33.49
#